data_AF-A0A0A7EDX9-F1
#
_entry.id   AF-A0A0A7EDX9-F1
#
_cell.length_a   1.000
_cell.length_b   1.000
_cell.length_c   1.000
_cell.angle_alpha   90.00
_cell.angle_beta   90.00
_cell.angle_gamma   90.00
#
_symmetry.space_group_name_H-M   'P 1'
#
loop_
_entity.id
_entity.type
_entity.pdbx_description
1 polymer ?
#
loop_
_entity_poly.entity_id
_entity_poly.type
_entity_poly.pdbx_seq_one_letter_code
_entity_poly.pdbx_strand_id
1 'polypeptide(L)'
;MKFVRWLLGRIILFFDFITTPRGVKRDAQLQAEIDAKTQNLSLYQFKACPFCVKVRRAMKRNSLNIELRDAKTEGIHRETLAAEGGKVKVPCLRIEQDDKVTWLYESNDIIAFLENEVAKAA
;
A
#
# COMPACT_ATOMS: atom_id res chain seq x y z
N MET A 1 26.70 7.56 9.21
CA MET A 1 25.75 7.16 8.15
C MET A 1 24.26 7.23 8.54
N LYS A 2 23.87 7.37 9.82
CA LYS A 2 22.45 7.55 10.23
C LYS A 2 21.84 8.87 9.77
N PHE A 3 22.63 9.95 9.81
CA PHE A 3 22.19 11.30 9.43
C PHE A 3 21.80 11.40 7.94
N VAL A 4 22.60 10.84 7.04
CA VAL A 4 22.29 10.80 5.59
C VAL A 4 20.97 10.06 5.33
N ARG A 5 20.79 8.88 5.94
CA ARG A 5 19.56 8.09 5.76
C ARG A 5 18.32 8.79 6.36
N TRP A 6 18.50 9.51 7.46
CA TRP A 6 17.46 10.35 8.06
C TRP A 6 17.09 11.55 7.18
N LEU A 7 18.08 12.24 6.62
CA LEU A 7 17.88 13.39 5.73
C LEU A 7 17.22 12.96 4.41
N LEU A 8 17.71 11.89 3.78
CA LEU A 8 17.11 11.32 2.57
C LEU A 8 15.66 10.91 2.79
N GLY A 9 15.35 10.26 3.92
CA GLY A 9 13.98 9.91 4.27
C GLY A 9 13.07 11.14 4.39
N ARG A 10 13.56 12.23 5.00
CA ARG A 10 12.82 13.49 5.09
C ARG A 10 12.58 14.14 3.72
N ILE A 11 13.59 14.12 2.86
CA ILE A 11 13.49 14.64 1.48
C ILE A 11 12.42 13.87 0.69
N ILE A 12 12.45 12.52 0.74
CA ILE A 12 11.45 11.67 0.07
C ILE A 12 10.03 12.01 0.56
N LEU A 13 9.83 12.12 1.88
CA LEU A 13 8.51 12.44 2.45
C LEU A 13 8.04 13.86 2.10
N PHE A 14 8.97 14.82 2.05
CA PHE A 14 8.67 16.20 1.65
C PHE A 14 8.20 16.27 0.20
N PHE A 15 8.94 15.64 -0.73
CA PHE A 15 8.54 15.59 -2.13
C PHE A 15 7.27 14.78 -2.35
N ASP A 16 7.07 13.69 -1.59
CA ASP A 16 5.82 12.93 -1.64
C ASP A 16 4.64 13.84 -1.30
N PHE A 17 4.70 14.55 -0.17
CA PHE A 17 3.66 15.48 0.27
C PHE A 17 3.35 16.56 -0.77
N ILE A 18 4.37 17.23 -1.33
CA ILE A 18 4.18 18.32 -2.30
C ILE A 18 3.56 17.82 -3.60
N THR A 19 3.99 16.66 -4.08
CA THR A 19 3.59 16.15 -5.40
C THR A 19 2.45 15.13 -5.32
N THR A 20 1.84 14.96 -4.14
CA THR A 20 0.83 13.93 -3.90
C THR A 20 -0.36 14.11 -4.86
N PRO A 21 -0.80 13.05 -5.56
CA PRO A 21 -1.90 13.16 -6.52
C PRO A 21 -3.25 13.40 -5.84
N ARG A 22 -4.21 13.94 -6.62
CA ARG A 22 -5.62 13.98 -6.24
C ARG A 22 -6.26 12.61 -6.51
N GLY A 23 -7.21 12.21 -5.66
CA GLY A 23 -7.99 11.01 -5.87
C GLY A 23 -9.13 11.23 -6.85
N VAL A 24 -9.49 10.18 -7.59
CA VAL A 24 -10.67 10.13 -8.44
C VAL A 24 -11.93 10.36 -7.61
N LYS A 25 -12.89 11.11 -8.16
CA LYS A 25 -14.20 11.31 -7.55
C LYS A 25 -15.16 10.32 -8.17
N ARG A 26 -15.83 9.53 -7.34
CA ARG A 26 -16.88 8.58 -7.73
C ARG A 26 -18.21 9.00 -7.09
N ASP A 27 -19.30 8.47 -7.63
CA ASP A 27 -20.57 8.49 -6.92
C ASP A 27 -20.44 7.77 -5.56
N ALA A 28 -21.27 8.16 -4.59
CA ALA A 28 -21.24 7.59 -3.23
C ALA A 28 -21.46 6.08 -3.22
N GLN A 29 -22.37 5.56 -4.06
CA GLN A 29 -22.66 4.12 -4.14
C GLN A 29 -21.45 3.35 -4.67
N LEU A 30 -20.86 3.87 -5.75
CA LEU A 30 -19.68 3.25 -6.35
C LEU A 30 -18.47 3.31 -5.40
N GLN A 31 -18.28 4.42 -4.70
CA GLN A 31 -17.19 4.52 -3.72
C GLN A 31 -17.38 3.53 -2.56
N ALA A 32 -18.61 3.33 -2.09
CA ALA A 32 -18.89 2.35 -1.04
C ALA A 32 -18.59 0.90 -1.49
N GLU A 33 -18.88 0.56 -2.74
CA GLU A 33 -18.52 -0.75 -3.30
C GLU A 33 -16.98 -0.93 -3.37
N ILE A 34 -16.26 0.08 -3.83
CA ILE A 34 -14.80 0.07 -3.84
C ILE A 34 -14.22 -0.04 -2.42
N ASP A 35 -14.77 0.73 -1.48
CA ASP A 35 -14.32 0.70 -0.09
C ASP A 35 -14.51 -0.69 0.52
N ALA A 36 -15.64 -1.35 0.26
CA ALA A 36 -15.90 -2.73 0.67
C ALA A 36 -14.88 -3.71 0.08
N LYS A 37 -14.51 -3.58 -1.21
CA LYS A 37 -13.45 -4.40 -1.83
C LYS A 37 -12.09 -4.17 -1.17
N THR A 38 -11.82 -2.96 -0.70
CA THR A 38 -10.53 -2.62 -0.07
C THR A 38 -10.40 -2.98 1.40
N GLN A 39 -11.51 -3.31 2.10
CA GLN A 39 -11.50 -3.65 3.53
C GLN A 39 -10.63 -4.87 3.86
N ASN A 40 -10.56 -5.82 2.94
CA ASN A 40 -9.80 -7.07 3.10
C ASN A 40 -8.38 -6.97 2.52
N LEU A 41 -7.92 -5.76 2.24
CA LEU A 41 -6.58 -5.48 1.72
C LEU A 41 -5.74 -4.77 2.78
N SER A 42 -4.47 -5.16 2.90
CA SER A 42 -3.51 -4.45 3.75
C SER A 42 -2.16 -4.31 3.06
N LEU A 43 -1.62 -3.10 3.02
CA LEU A 43 -0.30 -2.83 2.47
C LEU A 43 0.76 -2.79 3.58
N TYR A 44 1.64 -3.78 3.57
CA TYR A 44 2.85 -3.78 4.37
C TYR A 44 3.90 -2.87 3.72
N GLN A 45 4.42 -1.93 4.50
CA GLN A 45 5.26 -0.86 3.98
C GLN A 45 6.30 -0.36 4.97
N PHE A 46 7.27 0.40 4.45
CA PHE A 46 8.06 1.35 5.23
C PHE A 46 7.72 2.78 4.79
N LYS A 47 7.49 3.69 5.74
CA LYS A 47 7.04 5.06 5.47
C LYS A 47 7.88 5.79 4.41
N ALA A 48 9.21 5.71 4.52
CA ALA A 48 10.18 6.39 3.66
C ALA A 48 10.70 5.55 2.47
N CYS A 49 10.10 4.39 2.18
CA CYS A 49 10.51 3.57 1.03
C CYS A 49 9.91 4.15 -0.27
N PRO A 50 10.72 4.44 -1.31
CA PRO A 50 10.22 5.03 -2.56
C PRO A 50 9.24 4.11 -3.31
N PHE A 51 9.43 2.79 -3.24
CA PHE A 51 8.48 1.83 -3.83
C PHE A 51 7.15 1.77 -3.07
N CYS A 52 7.18 1.91 -1.74
CA CYS A 52 5.96 2.02 -0.94
C CYS A 52 5.23 3.34 -1.23
N VAL A 53 5.97 4.45 -1.33
CA VAL A 53 5.43 5.75 -1.77
C VAL A 53 4.73 5.61 -3.12
N LYS A 54 5.35 4.92 -4.08
CA LYS A 54 4.77 4.67 -5.41
C LYS A 54 3.41 3.98 -5.33
N VAL A 55 3.29 2.92 -4.53
CA VAL A 55 2.01 2.19 -4.33
C VAL A 55 0.97 3.08 -3.62
N ARG A 56 1.35 3.78 -2.54
CA ARG A 56 0.43 4.70 -1.84
C ARG A 56 -0.12 5.80 -2.75
N ARG A 57 0.69 6.30 -3.68
CA ARG A 57 0.24 7.29 -4.68
C ARG A 57 -0.77 6.68 -5.65
N ALA A 58 -0.59 5.43 -6.06
CA ALA A 58 -1.58 4.72 -6.87
C ALA A 58 -2.89 4.49 -6.10
N MET A 59 -2.80 4.05 -4.83
CA MET A 59 -3.96 3.95 -3.94
C MET A 59 -4.71 5.28 -3.86
N LYS A 60 -3.98 6.39 -3.63
CA LYS A 60 -4.58 7.72 -3.54
C LYS A 60 -5.20 8.18 -4.85
N ARG A 61 -4.52 8.01 -6.00
CA ARG A 61 -5.09 8.34 -7.33
C ARG A 61 -6.42 7.64 -7.56
N ASN A 62 -6.50 6.38 -7.16
CA ASN A 62 -7.66 5.54 -7.34
C ASN A 62 -8.66 5.62 -6.17
N SER A 63 -8.45 6.53 -5.21
CA SER A 63 -9.28 6.70 -4.01
C SER A 63 -9.58 5.37 -3.30
N LEU A 64 -8.52 4.55 -3.11
CA LEU A 64 -8.61 3.24 -2.46
C LEU A 64 -8.31 3.37 -0.96
N ASN A 65 -9.20 2.84 -0.12
CA ASN A 65 -9.06 2.86 1.33
C ASN A 65 -8.46 1.55 1.83
N ILE A 66 -7.13 1.41 1.73
CA ILE A 66 -6.40 0.20 2.13
C ILE A 66 -5.59 0.48 3.39
N GLU A 67 -5.66 -0.44 4.35
CA GLU A 67 -4.93 -0.37 5.61
C GLU A 67 -3.40 -0.35 5.37
N LEU A 68 -2.69 0.52 6.08
CA LEU A 68 -1.23 0.59 6.00
C LEU A 68 -0.59 -0.04 7.24
N ARG A 69 0.23 -1.07 7.05
CA ARG A 69 0.93 -1.79 8.11
C ARG A 69 2.44 -1.50 8.05
N ASP A 70 3.00 -0.86 9.06
CA ASP A 70 4.45 -0.58 9.10
C ASP A 70 5.22 -1.81 9.60
N ALA A 71 6.09 -2.36 8.76
CA ALA A 71 6.91 -3.55 9.06
C ALA A 71 8.39 -3.20 9.33
N LYS A 72 8.71 -1.91 9.52
CA LYS A 72 10.10 -1.43 9.65
C LYS A 72 10.70 -1.80 11.00
N THR A 73 9.94 -1.68 12.07
CA THR A 73 10.34 -2.01 13.44
C THR A 73 9.88 -3.41 13.80
N GLU A 74 10.55 -4.03 14.79
CA GLU A 74 10.04 -5.25 15.41
C GLU A 74 8.63 -5.04 15.96
N GLY A 75 7.79 -6.07 15.84
CA GLY A 75 6.37 -6.02 16.19
C GLY A 75 5.50 -6.84 15.24
N ILE A 76 4.20 -6.87 15.55
CA ILE A 76 3.24 -7.81 14.96
C ILE A 76 3.27 -7.82 13.43
N HIS A 77 3.26 -6.66 12.76
CA HIS A 77 3.24 -6.63 11.29
C HIS A 77 4.52 -7.17 10.65
N ARG A 78 5.67 -6.93 11.27
CA ARG A 78 6.94 -7.47 10.76
C ARG A 78 6.99 -8.99 10.96
N GLU A 79 6.56 -9.46 12.12
CA GLU A 79 6.48 -10.88 12.46
C GLU A 79 5.49 -11.62 11.55
N THR A 80 4.28 -11.08 11.35
CA THR A 80 3.30 -11.63 10.40
C THR A 80 3.86 -11.67 8.99
N LEU A 81 4.52 -10.60 8.51
CA LEU A 81 5.12 -10.59 7.18
C LEU A 81 6.26 -11.62 7.03
N ALA A 82 7.03 -11.85 8.09
CA ALA A 82 8.07 -12.86 8.10
C ALA A 82 7.50 -14.29 8.10
N ALA A 83 6.48 -14.55 8.93
CA ALA A 83 5.89 -15.86 9.12
C ALA A 83 4.97 -16.27 7.97
N GLU A 84 4.05 -15.39 7.56
CA GLU A 84 3.01 -15.69 6.57
C GLU A 84 3.38 -15.20 5.17
N GLY A 85 3.99 -14.01 5.07
CA GLY A 85 4.45 -13.45 3.79
C GLY A 85 5.75 -14.08 3.28
N GLY A 86 6.43 -14.86 4.12
CA GLY A 86 7.66 -15.60 3.81
C GLY A 86 8.96 -14.77 3.88
N LYS A 87 8.91 -13.44 3.76
CA LYS A 87 10.08 -12.56 3.93
C LYS A 87 9.68 -11.13 4.27
N VAL A 88 10.49 -10.47 5.10
CA VAL A 88 10.32 -9.04 5.39
C VAL A 88 10.81 -8.18 4.22
N LYS A 89 10.03 -8.15 3.14
CA LYS A 89 10.23 -7.32 1.95
C LYS A 89 9.00 -6.43 1.74
N VAL A 90 9.22 -5.16 1.40
CA VAL A 90 8.13 -4.20 1.12
C VAL A 90 8.37 -3.50 -0.22
N PRO A 91 7.32 -2.98 -0.89
CA PRO A 91 5.90 -3.12 -0.55
C PRO A 91 5.42 -4.57 -0.72
N CYS A 92 4.47 -4.98 0.13
CA CYS A 92 3.78 -6.26 0.02
C CYS A 92 2.29 -6.03 0.31
N LEU A 93 1.42 -6.46 -0.59
CA LEU A 93 -0.02 -6.39 -0.44
C LEU A 93 -0.54 -7.74 0.05
N ARG A 94 -1.24 -7.74 1.18
CA ARG A 94 -1.99 -8.88 1.67
C ARG A 94 -3.42 -8.76 1.19
N ILE A 95 -3.94 -9.85 0.61
CA ILE A 95 -5.26 -9.94 0.00
C ILE A 95 -6.01 -11.07 0.71
N GLU A 96 -7.11 -10.76 1.39
CA GLU A 96 -8.02 -11.74 1.99
C GLU A 96 -9.28 -11.88 1.15
N GLN A 97 -9.51 -13.08 0.60
CA GLN A 97 -10.70 -13.40 -0.19
C GLN A 97 -11.10 -14.84 0.07
N ASP A 98 -12.39 -15.09 0.32
CA ASP A 98 -12.98 -16.45 0.45
C ASP A 98 -12.14 -17.41 1.30
N ASP A 99 -11.79 -16.98 2.53
CA ASP A 99 -10.96 -17.71 3.50
C ASP A 99 -9.51 -17.99 3.06
N LYS A 100 -9.06 -17.40 1.95
CA LYS A 100 -7.70 -17.49 1.45
C LYS A 100 -6.94 -16.18 1.62
N VAL A 101 -5.73 -16.29 2.16
CA VAL A 101 -4.78 -15.18 2.25
C VAL A 101 -3.76 -15.31 1.12
N THR A 102 -3.62 -14.27 0.30
CA THR A 102 -2.61 -14.18 -0.75
C THR A 102 -1.69 -12.99 -0.51
N TRP A 103 -0.40 -13.18 -0.79
CA TRP A 103 0.64 -12.17 -0.60
C TRP A 103 1.24 -11.78 -1.94
N LEU A 104 1.02 -10.53 -2.34
CA LEU A 104 1.50 -9.98 -3.60
C LEU A 104 2.69 -9.05 -3.35
N TYR A 105 3.81 -9.35 -3.99
CA TYR A 105 5.03 -8.55 -3.95
C TYR A 105 5.18 -7.74 -5.24
N GLU A 106 6.25 -6.94 -5.28
CA GLU A 106 6.61 -6.06 -6.40
C GLU A 106 5.66 -4.87 -6.60
N SER A 107 6.23 -3.67 -6.52
CA SER A 107 5.42 -2.44 -6.55
C SER A 107 4.59 -2.27 -7.83
N ASN A 108 5.07 -2.77 -8.96
CA ASN A 108 4.33 -2.68 -10.23
C ASN A 108 3.15 -3.65 -10.26
N ASP A 109 3.35 -4.88 -9.80
CA ASP A 109 2.31 -5.91 -9.80
C ASP A 109 1.20 -5.54 -8.82
N ILE A 110 1.57 -5.01 -7.65
CA ILE A 110 0.61 -4.45 -6.68
C ILE A 110 -0.21 -3.33 -7.33
N ILE A 111 0.42 -2.39 -8.04
CA ILE A 111 -0.30 -1.29 -8.70
C ILE A 111 -1.23 -1.83 -9.79
N ALA A 112 -0.76 -2.78 -10.61
CA ALA A 112 -1.55 -3.39 -11.66
C ALA A 112 -2.78 -4.11 -11.09
N PHE A 113 -2.62 -4.87 -10.00
CA PHE A 113 -3.73 -5.50 -9.28
C PHE A 113 -4.74 -4.46 -8.78
N LEU A 114 -4.27 -3.41 -8.11
CA LEU A 114 -5.13 -2.35 -7.58
C LEU A 114 -5.89 -1.60 -8.69
N GLU A 115 -5.26 -1.39 -9.85
CA GLU A 115 -5.87 -0.67 -10.97
C GLU A 115 -6.86 -1.56 -11.76
N ASN A 116 -6.53 -2.83 -11.97
CA ASN A 116 -7.33 -3.73 -12.81
C ASN A 116 -8.44 -4.46 -12.06
N GLU A 117 -8.17 -4.93 -10.84
CA GLU A 117 -9.09 -5.80 -10.08
C GLU A 117 -9.91 -5.03 -9.04
N VAL A 118 -9.38 -3.90 -8.54
CA VAL A 118 -10.03 -3.12 -7.47
C VAL A 118 -10.65 -1.85 -8.02
N ALA A 119 -9.85 -0.96 -8.61
CA ALA A 119 -10.29 0.39 -8.97
C ALA A 119 -11.25 0.45 -10.17
N LYS A 120 -11.21 -0.56 -11.03
CA LYS A 120 -12.09 -0.69 -12.19
C LYS A 120 -13.45 -1.22 -11.73
N ALA A 121 -14.39 -0.30 -11.52
CA ALA A 121 -15.79 -0.69 -11.42
C ALA A 121 -16.29 -1.16 -12.79
N ALA A 122 -17.10 -2.22 -12.82
CA ALA A 122 -17.82 -2.64 -14.01
C ALA A 122 -18.89 -1.61 -14.39
#